data_AF-A0A9E4GDT3-F1
#
_entry.id   AF-A0A9E4GDT3-F1
#
_cell.length_a   1.000
_cell.length_b   1.000
_cell.length_c   1.000
_cell.angle_alpha   90.00
_cell.angle_beta   90.00
_cell.angle_gamma   90.00
#
_symmetry.space_group_name_H-M   'P 1'
#
loop_
_entity.id
_entity.type
_entity.pdbx_description
1 polymer ?
#
loop_
_entity_poly.entity_id
_entity_poly.type
_entity_poly.pdbx_seq_one_letter_code
_entity_poly.pdbx_strand_id
1 'polypeptide(L)'
;MSLLTDLQARLRTLEADLLERSDSDAIPEVRQTLYSEYRKAQEAERTAQIYETWREDYITQVAAAWVLSCVFARFLEDNRLIDPIPPTISGPGERLVRARDEHELYFRTHPTETDREYLLHTFRSLSALPGASDIFGQHNPVHELPNWLSGDAAGQLLRFFQRIDAETGALVHDFTDPDWATRFLGDLYQDLSEAARKKYALLQTPKFVEEFILDRTLEPALEEFGLQDFRMIDPACGSGHFLLGSFGRLLDRWQRQEPGTNVRVLAQRALDSVCGVDVNPYAAAIARFRLLLAAMKESGIKRMADAGVSDSCGVWGFVDSWCTGWRSAGDGLARTRSCVSERRSGRAVSDSEAGALSCGGGEPAIYHGEG
;
A
#
# COMPACT_ATOMS: atom_id res chain seq x y z
N MET A 1 11.61 18.15 -12.63
CA MET A 1 12.65 18.57 -11.66
C MET A 1 12.14 19.58 -10.61
N SER A 2 11.04 20.30 -10.80
CA SER A 2 10.51 21.23 -9.77
C SER A 2 9.87 20.51 -8.57
N LEU A 3 9.06 19.47 -8.79
CA LEU A 3 8.27 18.84 -7.72
C LEU A 3 9.14 18.28 -6.58
N LEU A 4 10.16 17.46 -6.88
CA LEU A 4 11.00 16.85 -5.84
C LEU A 4 11.69 17.91 -4.97
N THR A 5 12.31 18.91 -5.60
CA THR A 5 12.97 20.02 -4.89
C THR A 5 12.01 20.79 -4.00
N ASP A 6 10.81 21.08 -4.51
CA ASP A 6 9.75 21.77 -3.77
C ASP A 6 9.26 20.94 -2.58
N LEU A 7 9.05 19.63 -2.77
CA LEU A 7 8.65 18.70 -1.71
C LEU A 7 9.76 18.52 -0.66
N GLN A 8 11.03 18.46 -1.05
CA GLN A 8 12.15 18.44 -0.12
C GLN A 8 12.22 19.73 0.71
N ALA A 9 11.89 20.88 0.12
CA ALA A 9 11.77 22.13 0.87
C ALA A 9 10.60 22.10 1.86
N ARG A 10 9.48 21.45 1.52
CA ARG A 10 8.36 21.22 2.45
C ARG A 10 8.70 20.22 3.55
N LEU A 11 9.43 19.16 3.23
CA LEU A 11 9.91 18.19 4.22
C LEU A 11 10.72 18.90 5.31
N ARG A 12 11.71 19.72 4.94
CA ARG A 12 12.53 20.46 5.90
C ARG A 12 11.72 21.37 6.83
N THR A 13 10.66 22.00 6.33
CA THR A 13 9.78 22.82 7.18
C THR A 13 8.97 21.97 8.16
N LEU A 14 8.55 20.77 7.76
CA LEU A 14 7.86 19.84 8.64
C LEU A 14 8.80 19.25 9.69
N GLU A 15 10.03 18.90 9.32
CA GLU A 15 11.05 18.42 10.24
C GLU A 15 11.34 19.46 11.33
N ALA A 16 11.44 20.73 10.96
CA ALA A 16 11.63 21.81 11.93
C ALA A 16 10.45 21.94 12.91
N ASP A 17 9.21 21.87 12.41
CA ASP A 17 8.00 21.91 13.25
C ASP A 17 7.95 20.72 14.23
N LEU A 18 8.17 19.50 13.73
CA LEU A 18 8.18 18.29 14.55
C LEU A 18 9.31 18.30 15.58
N LEU A 19 10.50 18.79 15.21
CA LEU A 19 11.63 18.91 16.12
C LEU A 19 11.32 19.87 17.27
N GLU A 20 10.84 21.08 16.98
CA GLU A 20 10.43 22.06 17.99
C GLU A 20 9.37 21.46 18.93
N ARG A 21 8.40 20.75 18.35
CA ARG A 21 7.29 20.15 19.08
C ARG A 21 7.67 18.91 19.90
N SER A 22 8.74 18.22 19.53
CA SER A 22 9.28 17.08 20.29
C SER A 22 9.72 17.46 21.71
N ASP A 23 10.14 18.71 21.87
CA ASP A 23 10.64 19.27 23.13
C ASP A 23 9.66 20.29 23.73
N SER A 24 8.45 20.43 23.20
CA SER A 24 7.45 21.37 23.70
C SER A 24 6.74 20.85 24.96
N ASP A 25 6.64 21.69 25.98
CA ASP A 25 5.85 21.39 27.19
C ASP A 25 4.34 21.51 26.97
N ALA A 26 3.90 22.01 25.81
CA ALA A 26 2.49 22.08 25.45
C ALA A 26 1.90 20.71 25.05
N ILE A 27 2.75 19.74 24.67
CA ILE A 27 2.38 18.40 24.23
C ILE A 27 3.34 17.34 24.80
N PRO A 28 3.42 17.22 26.15
CA PRO A 28 4.36 16.33 26.80
C PRO A 28 4.18 14.85 26.41
N GLU A 29 2.99 14.46 25.96
CA GLU A 29 2.68 13.12 25.45
C GLU A 29 3.52 12.72 24.24
N VAL A 30 3.90 13.68 23.37
CA VAL A 30 4.76 13.42 22.21
C VAL A 30 6.13 12.98 22.69
N ARG A 31 6.74 13.77 23.59
CA ARG A 31 8.06 13.46 24.17
C ARG A 31 8.04 12.09 24.86
N GLN A 32 7.01 11.81 25.65
CA GLN A 32 6.86 10.53 26.36
C GLN A 32 6.76 9.34 25.38
N THR A 33 5.99 9.48 24.32
CA THR A 33 5.83 8.44 23.31
C THR A 33 7.12 8.20 22.53
N LEU A 34 7.83 9.25 22.14
CA LEU A 34 9.13 9.14 21.48
C LEU A 34 10.14 8.37 22.33
N TYR A 35 10.23 8.69 23.63
CA TYR A 35 11.09 7.94 24.54
C TYR A 35 10.65 6.48 24.70
N SER A 36 9.35 6.21 24.74
CA SER A 36 8.82 4.84 24.80
C SER A 36 9.20 4.04 23.55
N GLU A 37 8.98 4.59 22.35
CA GLU A 37 9.33 3.94 21.09
C GLU A 37 10.85 3.74 20.94
N TYR A 38 11.66 4.70 21.38
CA TYR A 38 13.11 4.54 21.45
C TYR A 38 13.52 3.36 22.35
N ARG A 39 12.96 3.27 23.57
CA ARG A 39 13.27 2.14 24.47
C ARG A 39 12.85 0.80 23.88
N LYS A 40 11.66 0.71 23.28
CA LYS A 40 11.22 -0.50 22.57
C LYS A 40 12.17 -0.86 21.43
N ALA A 41 12.71 0.11 20.72
CA ALA A 41 13.70 -0.13 19.67
C ALA A 41 15.04 -0.62 20.24
N GLN A 42 15.49 -0.10 21.39
CA GLN A 42 16.69 -0.58 22.09
C GLN A 42 16.52 -2.00 22.63
N GLU A 43 15.40 -2.28 23.32
CA GLU A 43 15.09 -3.58 23.90
C GLU A 43 14.94 -4.67 22.83
N ALA A 44 14.43 -4.31 21.65
CA ALA A 44 14.33 -5.20 20.49
C ALA A 44 15.62 -5.26 19.65
N GLU A 45 16.73 -4.65 20.10
CA GLU A 45 18.01 -4.58 19.39
C GLU A 45 17.92 -4.01 17.96
N ARG A 46 16.89 -3.19 17.70
CA ARG A 46 16.64 -2.55 16.40
C ARG A 46 17.42 -1.25 16.21
N THR A 47 17.98 -0.68 17.27
CA THR A 47 18.82 0.53 17.20
C THR A 47 19.98 0.49 18.20
N ALA A 48 21.14 0.96 17.76
CA ALA A 48 22.30 1.26 18.59
C ALA A 48 22.61 2.77 18.65
N GLN A 49 21.71 3.60 18.07
CA GLN A 49 21.85 5.06 18.08
C GLN A 49 21.52 5.63 19.46
N ILE A 50 22.06 6.81 19.76
CA ILE A 50 21.59 7.63 20.88
C ILE A 50 20.20 8.22 20.57
N TYR A 51 19.48 8.64 21.60
CA TYR A 51 18.10 9.09 21.48
C TYR A 51 17.95 10.25 20.50
N GLU A 52 18.86 11.22 20.51
CA GLU A 52 18.80 12.41 19.67
C GLU A 52 18.86 12.05 18.18
N THR A 53 19.82 11.21 17.79
CA THR A 53 19.96 10.73 16.41
C THR A 53 18.77 9.85 16.01
N TRP A 54 18.29 8.98 16.90
CA TRP A 54 17.12 8.16 16.62
C TRP A 54 15.86 9.02 16.42
N ARG A 55 15.70 10.08 17.22
CA ARG A 55 14.58 11.01 17.15
C ARG A 55 14.60 11.80 15.84
N GLU A 56 15.75 12.29 15.41
CA GLU A 56 15.91 12.95 14.10
C GLU A 56 15.47 12.03 12.95
N ASP A 57 15.93 10.78 12.95
CA ASP A 57 15.53 9.79 11.94
C ASP A 57 14.00 9.53 11.97
N TYR A 58 13.41 9.47 13.16
CA TYR A 58 11.97 9.24 13.33
C TYR A 58 11.15 10.47 12.90
N ILE A 59 11.62 11.69 13.19
CA ILE A 59 11.04 12.95 12.69
C ILE A 59 11.00 12.95 11.16
N THR A 60 12.12 12.61 10.51
CA THR A 60 12.20 12.53 9.05
C THR A 60 11.19 11.54 8.48
N GLN A 61 11.02 10.36 9.13
CA GLN A 61 10.03 9.36 8.70
C GLN A 61 8.59 9.91 8.79
N VAL A 62 8.23 10.55 9.91
CA VAL A 62 6.89 11.12 10.10
C VAL A 62 6.65 12.30 9.15
N ALA A 63 7.62 13.20 8.99
CA ALA A 63 7.53 14.31 8.04
C ALA A 63 7.32 13.82 6.61
N ALA A 64 8.07 12.79 6.19
CA ALA A 64 7.92 12.18 4.87
C ALA A 64 6.53 11.54 4.72
N ALA A 65 6.02 10.86 5.74
CA ALA A 65 4.68 10.26 5.72
C ALA A 65 3.58 11.31 5.50
N TRP A 66 3.66 12.48 6.14
CA TRP A 66 2.73 13.59 5.91
C TRP A 66 2.77 14.09 4.46
N VAL A 67 3.97 14.37 3.94
CA VAL A 67 4.15 14.86 2.57
C VAL A 67 3.63 13.84 1.56
N LEU A 68 4.03 12.57 1.70
CA LEU A 68 3.65 11.50 0.78
C LEU A 68 2.15 11.22 0.86
N SER A 69 1.54 11.20 2.05
CA SER A 69 0.08 11.03 2.18
C SER A 69 -0.67 12.10 1.37
N CYS A 70 -0.24 13.36 1.46
CA CYS A 70 -0.82 14.41 0.61
C CYS A 70 -0.57 14.16 -0.89
N VAL A 71 0.63 13.75 -1.31
CA VAL A 71 0.91 13.44 -2.72
C VAL A 71 0.02 12.32 -3.26
N PHE A 72 -0.14 11.23 -2.50
CA PHE A 72 -1.00 10.11 -2.89
C PHE A 72 -2.46 10.54 -2.97
N ALA A 73 -2.94 11.30 -1.98
CA ALA A 73 -4.30 11.86 -2.00
C ALA A 73 -4.52 12.77 -3.22
N ARG A 74 -3.57 13.66 -3.51
CA ARG A 74 -3.61 14.55 -4.68
C ARG A 74 -3.62 13.80 -6.00
N PHE A 75 -2.80 12.74 -6.13
CA PHE A 75 -2.79 11.89 -7.32
C PHE A 75 -4.17 11.24 -7.52
N LEU A 76 -4.79 10.74 -6.45
CA LEU A 76 -6.13 10.16 -6.48
C LEU A 76 -7.20 11.20 -6.86
N GLU A 77 -7.12 12.41 -6.29
CA GLU A 77 -8.04 13.52 -6.54
C GLU A 77 -7.99 14.05 -7.98
N ASP A 78 -6.79 14.27 -8.51
CA ASP A 78 -6.56 14.85 -9.84
C ASP A 78 -6.97 13.88 -10.95
N ASN A 79 -6.69 12.60 -10.75
CA ASN A 79 -7.05 11.53 -11.68
C ASN A 79 -8.48 11.01 -11.51
N ARG A 80 -9.28 11.65 -10.63
CA ARG A 80 -10.70 11.32 -10.38
C ARG A 80 -10.95 9.88 -9.94
N LEU A 81 -9.93 9.26 -9.33
CA LEU A 81 -9.96 7.87 -8.87
C LEU A 81 -10.88 7.67 -7.67
N ILE A 82 -11.24 8.76 -6.98
CA ILE A 82 -12.08 8.73 -5.77
C ILE A 82 -13.51 9.21 -6.02
N ASP A 83 -13.84 9.63 -7.26
CA ASP A 83 -15.20 10.07 -7.56
C ASP A 83 -16.23 8.96 -7.18
N PRO A 84 -17.42 9.29 -6.68
CA PRO A 84 -17.99 10.63 -6.52
C PRO A 84 -17.58 11.37 -5.24
N ILE A 85 -16.67 10.81 -4.43
CA ILE A 85 -16.13 11.48 -3.25
C ILE A 85 -15.50 12.80 -3.71
N PRO A 86 -15.83 13.95 -3.10
CA PRO A 86 -15.25 15.22 -3.48
C PRO A 86 -13.73 15.24 -3.20
N PRO A 87 -12.95 16.00 -3.98
CA PRO A 87 -11.59 16.31 -3.57
C PRO A 87 -11.62 17.15 -2.29
N THR A 88 -10.64 16.94 -1.42
CA THR A 88 -10.53 17.62 -0.12
C THR A 88 -9.23 18.41 0.01
N ILE A 89 -8.14 17.99 -0.66
CA ILE A 89 -6.89 18.75 -0.65
C ILE A 89 -6.89 19.78 -1.77
N SER A 90 -7.11 19.36 -3.03
CA SER A 90 -7.11 20.27 -4.20
C SER A 90 -7.67 19.56 -5.46
N GLY A 91 -7.60 20.20 -6.63
CA GLY A 91 -7.90 19.57 -7.92
C GLY A 91 -7.85 20.56 -9.09
N PRO A 92 -7.55 20.14 -10.33
CA PRO A 92 -7.45 21.08 -11.46
C PRO A 92 -8.80 21.75 -11.78
N GLY A 93 -8.75 23.05 -12.09
CA GLY A 93 -9.91 23.86 -12.46
C GLY A 93 -10.94 24.00 -11.33
N GLU A 94 -12.22 23.81 -11.65
CA GLU A 94 -13.35 23.89 -10.69
C GLU A 94 -13.21 22.93 -9.50
N ARG A 95 -12.39 21.88 -9.61
CA ARG A 95 -12.15 20.95 -8.50
C ARG A 95 -11.39 21.60 -7.34
N LEU A 96 -10.57 22.62 -7.59
CA LEU A 96 -9.91 23.39 -6.54
C LEU A 96 -10.93 24.19 -5.73
N VAL A 97 -11.92 24.78 -6.41
CA VAL A 97 -13.02 25.50 -5.76
C VAL A 97 -13.79 24.52 -4.87
N ARG A 98 -14.16 23.36 -5.42
CA ARG A 98 -14.85 22.32 -4.65
C ARG A 98 -14.05 21.86 -3.42
N ALA A 99 -12.74 21.66 -3.53
CA ALA A 99 -11.91 21.28 -2.39
C ALA A 99 -11.86 22.35 -1.29
N ARG A 100 -11.90 23.64 -1.66
CA ARG A 100 -12.00 24.75 -0.70
C ARG A 100 -13.37 24.83 -0.04
N ASP A 101 -14.44 24.53 -0.79
CA ASP A 101 -15.80 24.47 -0.24
C ASP A 101 -15.93 23.33 0.79
N GLU A 102 -15.33 22.16 0.52
CA GLU A 102 -15.30 21.04 1.48
C GLU A 102 -14.48 21.39 2.73
N HIS A 103 -13.37 22.10 2.58
CA HIS A 103 -12.58 22.63 3.69
C HIS A 103 -13.41 23.57 4.57
N GLU A 104 -14.13 24.52 3.97
CA GLU A 104 -15.02 25.42 4.73
C GLU A 104 -16.15 24.64 5.43
N LEU A 105 -16.77 23.68 4.74
CA LEU A 105 -17.83 22.84 5.31
C LEU A 105 -17.34 22.04 6.52
N TYR A 106 -16.11 21.53 6.47
CA TYR A 106 -15.49 20.83 7.60
C TYR A 106 -15.41 21.72 8.84
N PHE A 107 -14.85 22.92 8.72
CA PHE A 107 -14.67 23.83 9.87
C PHE A 107 -15.98 24.43 10.40
N ARG A 108 -17.04 24.48 9.58
CA ARG A 108 -18.39 24.82 10.09
C ARG A 108 -18.90 23.80 11.11
N THR A 109 -18.52 22.53 10.96
CA THR A 109 -18.90 21.44 11.87
C THR A 109 -17.83 21.13 12.93
N HIS A 110 -16.59 21.55 12.71
CA HIS A 110 -15.44 21.34 13.59
C HIS A 110 -14.68 22.66 13.89
N PRO A 111 -15.32 23.65 14.54
CA PRO A 111 -14.78 25.02 14.63
C PRO A 111 -13.53 25.17 15.52
N THR A 112 -13.22 24.17 16.34
CA THR A 112 -12.05 24.19 17.25
C THR A 112 -10.87 23.37 16.73
N GLU A 113 -11.05 22.68 15.60
CA GLU A 113 -10.00 21.86 15.00
C GLU A 113 -9.07 22.71 14.12
N THR A 114 -7.99 22.10 13.64
CA THR A 114 -7.01 22.76 12.76
C THR A 114 -6.88 22.02 11.43
N ASP A 115 -6.10 22.57 10.49
CA ASP A 115 -5.82 21.93 9.19
C ASP A 115 -5.19 20.53 9.35
N ARG A 116 -4.58 20.23 10.51
CA ARG A 116 -4.08 18.90 10.83
C ARG A 116 -5.20 17.88 10.94
N GLU A 117 -6.23 18.18 11.72
CA GLU A 117 -7.40 17.30 11.86
C GLU A 117 -8.13 17.13 10.53
N TYR A 118 -8.21 18.21 9.73
CA TYR A 118 -8.76 18.14 8.38
C TYR A 118 -8.00 17.15 7.49
N LEU A 119 -6.67 17.23 7.43
CA LEU A 119 -5.87 16.27 6.65
C LEU A 119 -5.98 14.84 7.20
N LEU A 120 -6.00 14.65 8.52
CA LEU A 120 -6.22 13.33 9.13
C LEU A 120 -7.62 12.79 8.81
N HIS A 121 -8.63 13.65 8.73
CA HIS A 121 -9.97 13.29 8.27
C HIS A 121 -9.93 12.84 6.80
N THR A 122 -9.28 13.59 5.91
CA THR A 122 -9.05 13.18 4.52
C THR A 122 -8.40 11.81 4.43
N PHE A 123 -7.29 11.58 5.14
CA PHE A 123 -6.58 10.30 5.09
C PHE A 123 -7.44 9.15 5.60
N ARG A 124 -8.17 9.33 6.71
CA ARG A 124 -9.11 8.32 7.21
C ARG A 124 -10.19 7.98 6.18
N SER A 125 -10.78 8.99 5.54
CA SER A 125 -11.79 8.78 4.49
C SER A 125 -11.21 8.01 3.29
N LEU A 126 -9.98 8.33 2.87
CA LEU A 126 -9.30 7.61 1.80
C LEU A 126 -8.92 6.17 2.20
N SER A 127 -8.57 5.94 3.46
CA SER A 127 -8.19 4.60 3.96
C SER A 127 -9.31 3.57 3.86
N ALA A 128 -10.57 4.02 3.76
CA ALA A 128 -11.73 3.16 3.57
C ALA A 128 -11.88 2.64 2.13
N LEU A 129 -11.11 3.16 1.17
CA LEU A 129 -11.12 2.71 -0.22
C LEU A 129 -10.30 1.42 -0.39
N PRO A 130 -10.71 0.51 -1.30
CA PRO A 130 -9.98 -0.72 -1.58
C PRO A 130 -8.50 -0.46 -1.91
N GLY A 131 -7.57 -1.13 -1.22
CA GLY A 131 -6.12 -1.00 -1.42
C GLY A 131 -5.50 0.37 -1.10
N ALA A 132 -6.26 1.29 -0.48
CA ALA A 132 -5.74 2.56 0.05
C ALA A 132 -5.43 2.48 1.56
N SER A 133 -5.96 1.47 2.25
CA SER A 133 -5.84 1.27 3.70
C SER A 133 -4.40 1.18 4.19
N ASP A 134 -3.47 0.63 3.41
CA ASP A 134 -2.08 0.51 3.85
C ASP A 134 -1.26 1.79 3.65
N ILE A 135 -1.72 2.67 2.76
CA ILE A 135 -1.12 3.99 2.58
C ILE A 135 -1.67 4.97 3.61
N PHE A 136 -2.98 4.94 3.90
CA PHE A 136 -3.64 5.97 4.70
C PHE A 136 -4.17 5.48 6.06
N GLY A 137 -4.20 4.18 6.31
CA GLY A 137 -4.77 3.59 7.51
C GLY A 137 -3.79 3.49 8.67
N GLN A 138 -4.09 2.62 9.63
CA GLN A 138 -3.46 2.59 10.95
C GLN A 138 -1.93 2.42 10.97
N HIS A 139 -1.33 1.88 9.90
CA HIS A 139 0.12 1.64 9.81
C HIS A 139 0.89 2.84 9.23
N ASN A 140 0.20 3.90 8.81
CA ASN A 140 0.85 5.13 8.38
C ASN A 140 1.35 5.92 9.63
N PRO A 141 2.64 6.32 9.66
CA PRO A 141 3.22 7.05 10.79
C PRO A 141 2.47 8.32 11.22
N VAL A 142 1.67 8.93 10.33
CA VAL A 142 0.83 10.10 10.69
C VAL A 142 -0.19 9.80 11.79
N HIS A 143 -0.55 8.52 11.99
CA HIS A 143 -1.52 8.10 13.02
C HIS A 143 -0.88 7.63 14.33
N GLU A 144 0.44 7.40 14.37
CA GLU A 144 1.12 7.00 15.61
C GLU A 144 1.12 8.15 16.62
N LEU A 145 1.34 9.38 16.12
CA LEU A 145 1.37 10.61 16.91
C LEU A 145 0.57 11.73 16.21
N PRO A 146 -0.78 11.63 16.19
CA PRO A 146 -1.61 12.52 15.36
C PRO A 146 -1.54 13.99 15.77
N ASN A 147 -1.22 14.29 17.04
CA ASN A 147 -1.13 15.66 17.56
C ASN A 147 0.28 16.29 17.42
N TRP A 148 1.24 15.55 16.85
CA TRP A 148 2.63 15.96 16.82
C TRP A 148 2.90 17.04 15.78
N LEU A 149 2.39 16.92 14.56
CA LEU A 149 2.47 18.03 13.59
C LEU A 149 1.62 19.21 14.10
N SER A 150 2.03 20.46 13.87
CA SER A 150 1.17 21.61 14.17
C SER A 150 0.05 21.79 13.14
N GLY A 151 -1.03 22.45 13.54
CA GLY A 151 -2.08 22.89 12.62
C GLY A 151 -1.55 23.85 11.55
N ASP A 152 -0.62 24.73 11.91
CA ASP A 152 -0.02 25.68 10.97
C ASP A 152 0.85 25.00 9.91
N ALA A 153 1.65 24.00 10.30
CA ALA A 153 2.45 23.21 9.36
C ALA A 153 1.57 22.38 8.41
N ALA A 154 0.49 21.77 8.94
CA ALA A 154 -0.52 21.10 8.12
C ALA A 154 -1.19 22.07 7.13
N GLY A 155 -1.55 23.28 7.58
CA GLY A 155 -2.12 24.31 6.72
C GLY A 155 -1.16 24.80 5.63
N GLN A 156 0.14 24.83 5.91
CA GLN A 156 1.16 25.12 4.89
C GLN A 156 1.23 24.02 3.82
N LEU A 157 1.09 22.74 4.20
CA LEU A 157 0.98 21.64 3.22
C LEU A 157 -0.26 21.79 2.34
N LEU A 158 -1.42 22.09 2.93
CA LEU A 158 -2.66 22.29 2.18
C LEU A 158 -2.50 23.43 1.17
N ARG A 159 -2.02 24.60 1.62
CA ARG A 159 -1.75 25.76 0.75
C ARG A 159 -0.73 25.45 -0.35
N PHE A 160 0.28 24.64 -0.06
CA PHE A 160 1.28 24.22 -1.05
C PHE A 160 0.63 23.49 -2.24
N PHE A 161 -0.28 22.55 -1.98
CA PHE A 161 -0.97 21.81 -3.05
C PHE A 161 -2.12 22.58 -3.73
N GLN A 162 -2.57 23.68 -3.12
CA GLN A 162 -3.56 24.59 -3.68
C GLN A 162 -2.94 25.79 -4.42
N ARG A 163 -1.61 25.88 -4.47
CA ARG A 163 -0.90 26.97 -5.13
C ARG A 163 -1.18 26.95 -6.62
N ILE A 164 -1.62 28.10 -7.15
CA ILE A 164 -1.84 28.33 -8.57
C ILE A 164 -0.76 29.22 -9.16
N ASP A 165 -0.47 29.01 -10.43
CA ASP A 165 0.28 29.95 -11.25
C ASP A 165 -0.61 31.15 -11.59
N ALA A 166 -0.13 32.37 -11.33
CA ALA A 166 -0.94 33.58 -11.42
C ALA A 166 -1.27 33.98 -12.87
N GLU A 167 -0.48 33.55 -13.84
CA GLU A 167 -0.67 33.88 -15.26
C GLU A 167 -1.67 32.94 -15.93
N THR A 168 -1.57 31.65 -15.60
CA THR A 168 -2.37 30.60 -16.24
C THR A 168 -3.61 30.20 -15.42
N GLY A 169 -3.62 30.47 -14.11
CA GLY A 169 -4.63 29.98 -13.17
C GLY A 169 -4.57 28.48 -12.92
N ALA A 170 -3.59 27.77 -13.51
CA ALA A 170 -3.40 26.34 -13.33
C ALA A 170 -2.71 26.04 -11.99
N LEU A 171 -2.89 24.82 -11.48
CA LEU A 171 -2.15 24.37 -10.30
C LEU A 171 -0.65 24.28 -10.62
N VAL A 172 0.18 24.75 -9.68
CA VAL A 172 1.63 24.59 -9.80
C VAL A 172 2.04 23.11 -9.72
N HIS A 173 1.26 22.32 -8.97
CA HIS A 173 1.44 20.87 -8.84
C HIS A 173 0.14 20.14 -9.21
N ASP A 174 0.01 19.88 -10.51
CA ASP A 174 -1.04 19.06 -11.10
C ASP A 174 -0.52 17.62 -11.31
N PHE A 175 -1.26 16.64 -10.81
CA PHE A 175 -0.95 15.21 -10.92
C PHE A 175 -1.84 14.49 -11.95
N THR A 176 -2.62 15.22 -12.74
CA THR A 176 -3.43 14.67 -13.83
C THR A 176 -2.52 13.96 -14.82
N ASP A 177 -2.77 12.66 -15.01
CA ASP A 177 -1.99 11.82 -15.90
C ASP A 177 -2.93 10.83 -16.62
N PRO A 178 -3.16 10.95 -17.93
CA PRO A 178 -3.96 10.00 -18.69
C PRO A 178 -3.47 8.55 -18.59
N ASP A 179 -2.18 8.36 -18.30
CA ASP A 179 -1.55 7.06 -18.22
C ASP A 179 -1.42 6.51 -16.80
N TRP A 180 -1.78 7.28 -15.77
CA TRP A 180 -1.57 6.93 -14.36
C TRP A 180 -0.15 6.39 -14.11
N ALA A 181 0.87 7.07 -14.62
CA ALA A 181 2.25 6.66 -14.44
C ALA A 181 2.66 6.83 -12.97
N THR A 182 2.62 5.75 -12.20
CA THR A 182 2.87 5.80 -10.74
C THR A 182 4.34 5.69 -10.34
N ARG A 183 5.28 5.64 -11.30
CA ARG A 183 6.72 5.48 -10.99
C ARG A 183 7.21 6.57 -10.03
N PHE A 184 6.81 7.81 -10.29
CA PHE A 184 7.22 8.94 -9.47
C PHE A 184 6.78 8.81 -8.00
N LEU A 185 5.67 8.13 -7.69
CA LEU A 185 5.23 7.90 -6.30
C LEU A 185 6.26 7.04 -5.53
N GLY A 186 6.80 6.02 -6.20
CA GLY A 186 7.88 5.20 -5.66
C GLY A 186 9.19 5.97 -5.56
N ASP A 187 9.52 6.78 -6.57
CA ASP A 187 10.74 7.58 -6.59
C ASP A 187 10.72 8.66 -5.49
N LEU A 188 9.58 9.33 -5.30
CA LEU A 188 9.41 10.33 -4.25
C LEU A 188 9.65 9.74 -2.86
N TYR A 189 9.12 8.55 -2.56
CA TYR A 189 9.41 7.92 -1.26
C TYR A 189 10.90 7.71 -1.01
N GLN A 190 11.67 7.38 -2.05
CA GLN A 190 13.09 7.11 -1.94
C GLN A 190 13.95 8.39 -1.90
N ASP A 191 13.56 9.41 -2.68
CA ASP A 191 14.37 10.63 -2.88
C ASP A 191 13.92 11.81 -2.01
N LEU A 192 12.80 11.71 -1.30
CA LEU A 192 12.32 12.79 -0.44
C LEU A 192 13.28 13.05 0.73
N SER A 193 13.93 12.01 1.25
CA SER A 193 14.95 12.13 2.31
C SER A 193 16.24 11.40 1.95
N GLU A 194 17.33 12.16 1.79
CA GLU A 194 18.68 11.60 1.58
C GLU A 194 19.14 10.72 2.75
N ALA A 195 18.73 11.07 3.99
CA ALA A 195 19.00 10.28 5.18
C ALA A 195 18.28 8.92 5.12
N ALA A 196 17.00 8.90 4.74
CA ALA A 196 16.25 7.66 4.52
C ALA A 196 16.85 6.84 3.37
N ARG A 197 17.23 7.49 2.26
CA ARG A 197 17.87 6.83 1.12
C ARG A 197 19.16 6.12 1.51
N LYS A 198 20.01 6.79 2.30
CA LYS A 198 21.28 6.22 2.77
C LYS A 198 21.08 5.12 3.81
N LYS A 199 20.14 5.29 4.74
CA LYS A 199 19.86 4.36 5.84
C LYS A 199 19.25 3.05 5.35
N TYR A 200 18.31 3.12 4.40
CA TYR A 200 17.63 1.94 3.84
C TYR A 200 18.26 1.46 2.53
N ALA A 201 19.43 1.99 2.15
CA ALA A 201 20.13 1.67 0.90
C ALA A 201 19.20 1.68 -0.32
N LEU A 202 18.31 2.68 -0.41
CA LEU A 202 17.32 2.81 -1.48
C LEU A 202 18.03 3.23 -2.77
N LEU A 203 18.63 2.26 -3.45
CA LEU A 203 19.22 2.43 -4.76
C LEU A 203 18.20 1.98 -5.81
N GLN A 204 17.83 2.90 -6.68
CA GLN A 204 16.96 2.61 -7.81
C GLN A 204 17.61 1.59 -8.73
N THR A 205 16.83 0.58 -9.13
CA THR A 205 17.13 -0.19 -10.33
C THR A 205 16.69 0.65 -11.53
N PRO A 206 17.61 1.13 -12.38
CA PRO A 206 17.23 1.83 -13.60
C PRO A 206 16.31 0.95 -14.44
N LYS A 207 15.34 1.54 -15.16
CA LYS A 207 14.36 0.78 -15.96
C LYS A 207 15.01 -0.25 -16.88
N PHE A 208 16.11 0.11 -17.53
CA PHE A 208 16.81 -0.82 -18.43
C PHE A 208 17.41 -2.02 -17.71
N VAL A 209 17.78 -1.89 -16.44
CA VAL A 209 18.31 -2.99 -15.61
C VAL A 209 17.16 -3.90 -15.18
N GLU A 210 16.04 -3.31 -14.77
CA GLU A 210 14.80 -4.03 -14.46
C GLU A 210 14.36 -4.88 -15.66
N GLU A 211 14.20 -4.24 -16.84
CA GLU A 211 13.82 -4.91 -18.08
C GLU A 211 14.80 -6.01 -18.46
N PHE A 212 16.11 -5.73 -18.41
CA PHE A 212 17.15 -6.69 -18.72
C PHE A 212 17.10 -7.93 -17.80
N ILE A 213 16.91 -7.74 -16.50
CA ILE A 213 16.80 -8.86 -15.56
C ILE A 213 15.54 -9.67 -15.86
N LEU A 214 14.39 -9.02 -16.09
CA LEU A 214 13.15 -9.74 -16.42
C LEU A 214 13.26 -10.50 -17.75
N ASP A 215 13.89 -9.92 -18.77
CA ASP A 215 14.15 -10.60 -20.05
C ASP A 215 15.03 -11.85 -19.89
N ARG A 216 15.93 -11.86 -18.91
CA ARG A 216 16.86 -12.98 -18.68
C ARG A 216 16.39 -13.98 -17.62
N THR A 217 15.32 -13.68 -16.89
CA THR A 217 14.83 -14.51 -15.79
C THR A 217 13.37 -14.91 -15.98
N LEU A 218 12.46 -13.92 -16.07
CA LEU A 218 11.03 -14.15 -16.19
C LEU A 218 10.66 -14.76 -17.56
N GLU A 219 11.15 -14.19 -18.66
CA GLU A 219 10.78 -14.68 -20.00
C GLU A 219 11.19 -16.14 -20.24
N PRO A 220 12.44 -16.58 -19.93
CA PRO A 220 12.81 -17.99 -20.06
C PRO A 220 12.01 -18.91 -19.13
N ALA A 221 11.70 -18.47 -17.91
CA ALA A 221 10.89 -19.25 -16.98
C ALA A 221 9.46 -19.44 -17.50
N LEU A 222 8.88 -18.41 -18.14
CA LEU A 222 7.56 -18.52 -18.76
C LEU A 222 7.55 -19.44 -19.99
N GLU A 223 8.66 -19.51 -20.74
CA GLU A 223 8.81 -20.45 -21.85
C GLU A 223 8.93 -21.91 -21.36
N GLU A 224 9.61 -22.15 -20.24
CA GLU A 224 9.80 -23.48 -19.68
C GLU A 224 8.57 -24.01 -18.93
N PHE A 225 7.98 -23.20 -18.06
CA PHE A 225 6.93 -23.63 -17.13
C PHE A 225 5.51 -23.29 -17.61
N GLY A 226 5.35 -22.36 -18.55
CA GLY A 226 4.06 -21.85 -18.99
C GLY A 226 3.40 -20.92 -17.96
N LEU A 227 2.19 -20.43 -18.29
CA LEU A 227 1.46 -19.46 -17.44
C LEU A 227 0.65 -20.11 -16.32
N GLN A 228 0.23 -21.37 -16.49
CA GLN A 228 -0.66 -22.02 -15.54
C GLN A 228 0.10 -22.36 -14.25
N ASP A 229 -0.45 -21.95 -13.11
CA ASP A 229 0.17 -22.11 -11.78
C ASP A 229 1.54 -21.42 -11.61
N PHE A 230 1.93 -20.56 -12.55
CA PHE A 230 3.18 -19.80 -12.47
C PHE A 230 3.13 -18.78 -11.33
N ARG A 231 4.18 -18.76 -10.51
CA ARG A 231 4.36 -17.77 -9.45
C ARG A 231 5.82 -17.32 -9.36
N MET A 232 6.02 -16.04 -9.13
CA MET A 232 7.33 -15.44 -8.87
C MET A 232 7.34 -14.68 -7.55
N ILE A 233 8.52 -14.48 -6.99
CA ILE A 233 8.71 -13.69 -5.77
C ILE A 233 9.89 -12.71 -5.93
N ASP A 234 9.67 -11.47 -5.50
CA ASP A 234 10.69 -10.47 -5.27
C ASP A 234 10.85 -10.25 -3.74
N PRO A 235 11.91 -10.76 -3.11
CA PRO A 235 12.09 -10.73 -1.66
C PRO A 235 12.60 -9.38 -1.10
N ALA A 236 12.83 -8.39 -1.97
CA ALA A 236 13.23 -7.04 -1.60
C ALA A 236 12.60 -6.03 -2.56
N CYS A 237 11.27 -6.06 -2.65
CA CYS A 237 10.54 -5.46 -3.77
C CYS A 237 10.54 -3.93 -3.78
N GLY A 238 10.89 -3.29 -2.66
CA GLY A 238 10.84 -1.85 -2.50
C GLY A 238 9.48 -1.30 -2.88
N SER A 239 9.46 -0.28 -3.73
CA SER A 239 8.21 0.31 -4.26
C SER A 239 7.59 -0.49 -5.41
N GLY A 240 8.09 -1.69 -5.74
CA GLY A 240 7.43 -2.64 -6.63
C GLY A 240 7.84 -2.60 -8.11
N HIS A 241 9.06 -2.16 -8.45
CA HIS A 241 9.50 -2.06 -9.85
C HIS A 241 9.42 -3.39 -10.60
N PHE A 242 10.09 -4.42 -10.10
CA PHE A 242 10.04 -5.76 -10.70
C PHE A 242 8.63 -6.35 -10.68
N LEU A 243 7.83 -6.08 -9.65
CA LEU A 243 6.45 -6.57 -9.57
C LEU A 243 5.58 -5.97 -10.68
N LEU A 244 5.67 -4.65 -10.90
CA LEU A 244 4.95 -3.95 -11.96
C LEU A 244 5.39 -4.41 -13.35
N GLY A 245 6.71 -4.52 -13.57
CA GLY A 245 7.26 -5.03 -14.83
C GLY A 245 6.82 -6.47 -15.12
N SER A 246 6.80 -7.32 -14.10
CA SER A 246 6.36 -8.71 -14.21
C SER A 246 4.86 -8.83 -14.43
N PHE A 247 4.06 -8.07 -13.70
CA PHE A 247 2.61 -7.99 -13.89
C PHE A 247 2.27 -7.65 -15.35
N GLY A 248 2.91 -6.62 -15.91
CA GLY A 248 2.67 -6.22 -17.30
C GLY A 248 3.00 -7.33 -18.30
N ARG A 249 4.14 -8.01 -18.14
CA ARG A 249 4.55 -9.14 -18.99
C ARG A 249 3.59 -10.32 -18.87
N LEU A 250 3.21 -10.71 -17.65
CA LEU A 250 2.27 -11.80 -17.40
C LEU A 250 0.90 -11.52 -18.00
N LEU A 251 0.38 -10.30 -17.84
CA LEU A 251 -0.90 -9.88 -18.40
C LEU A 251 -0.88 -9.94 -19.93
N ASP A 252 0.15 -9.39 -20.57
CA ASP A 252 0.31 -9.43 -22.03
C ASP A 252 0.35 -10.87 -22.56
N ARG A 253 1.08 -11.78 -21.88
CA ARG A 253 1.11 -13.21 -22.23
C ARG A 253 -0.28 -13.85 -22.10
N TRP A 254 -1.00 -13.58 -21.00
CA TRP A 254 -2.37 -14.06 -20.80
C TRP A 254 -3.32 -13.55 -21.89
N GLN A 255 -3.25 -12.28 -22.26
CA GLN A 255 -4.09 -11.69 -23.31
C GLN A 255 -3.83 -12.31 -24.69
N ARG A 256 -2.58 -12.65 -25.00
CA ARG A 256 -2.24 -13.35 -26.26
C ARG A 256 -2.72 -14.79 -26.27
N GLN A 257 -2.63 -15.49 -25.14
CA GLN A 257 -3.04 -16.89 -25.02
C GLN A 257 -4.57 -17.03 -24.98
N GLU A 258 -5.28 -16.08 -24.35
CA GLU A 258 -6.73 -16.10 -24.18
C GLU A 258 -7.39 -14.76 -24.59
N PRO A 259 -7.35 -14.37 -25.87
CA PRO A 259 -7.84 -13.05 -26.32
C PRO A 259 -9.35 -12.84 -26.13
N GLY A 260 -10.12 -13.92 -25.91
CA GLY A 260 -11.56 -13.85 -25.62
C GLY A 260 -11.90 -13.75 -24.13
N THR A 261 -10.94 -13.93 -23.22
CA THR A 261 -11.17 -13.86 -21.78
C THR A 261 -11.24 -12.41 -21.31
N ASN A 262 -12.15 -12.12 -20.38
CA ASN A 262 -12.28 -10.78 -19.81
C ASN A 262 -10.95 -10.32 -19.19
N VAL A 263 -10.46 -9.14 -19.58
CA VAL A 263 -9.19 -8.59 -19.12
C VAL A 263 -9.08 -8.50 -17.60
N ARG A 264 -10.19 -8.31 -16.87
CA ARG A 264 -10.20 -8.30 -15.39
C ARG A 264 -9.77 -9.63 -14.81
N VAL A 265 -10.22 -10.73 -15.42
CA VAL A 265 -9.83 -12.09 -15.00
C VAL A 265 -8.35 -12.31 -15.30
N LEU A 266 -7.86 -11.85 -16.45
CA LEU A 266 -6.45 -11.99 -16.82
C LEU A 266 -5.53 -11.13 -15.94
N ALA A 267 -5.94 -9.90 -15.62
CA ALA A 267 -5.24 -9.02 -14.69
C ALA A 267 -5.18 -9.63 -13.30
N GLN A 268 -6.26 -10.26 -12.82
CA GLN A 268 -6.21 -10.96 -11.55
C GLN A 268 -5.26 -12.16 -11.57
N ARG A 269 -5.30 -12.99 -12.62
CA ARG A 269 -4.34 -14.09 -12.76
C ARG A 269 -2.89 -13.59 -12.77
N ALA A 270 -2.61 -12.47 -13.43
CA ALA A 270 -1.30 -11.86 -13.42
C ALA A 270 -0.91 -11.35 -12.02
N LEU A 271 -1.84 -10.77 -11.25
CA LEU A 271 -1.60 -10.40 -9.86
C LEU A 271 -1.36 -11.61 -8.95
N ASP A 272 -2.11 -12.69 -9.13
CA ASP A 272 -1.98 -13.93 -8.34
C ASP A 272 -0.59 -14.60 -8.54
N SER A 273 0.07 -14.27 -9.66
CA SER A 273 1.40 -14.78 -10.01
C SER A 273 2.57 -13.95 -9.45
N VAL A 274 2.35 -12.73 -8.95
CA VAL A 274 3.45 -11.83 -8.53
C VAL A 274 3.51 -11.62 -7.02
N CYS A 275 4.55 -12.15 -6.36
CA CYS A 275 4.77 -11.99 -4.93
C CYS A 275 5.86 -10.99 -4.59
N GLY A 276 5.62 -10.11 -3.60
CA GLY A 276 6.59 -9.14 -3.12
C GLY A 276 6.75 -9.17 -1.60
N VAL A 277 7.98 -9.09 -1.12
CA VAL A 277 8.32 -8.91 0.30
C VAL A 277 9.30 -7.74 0.44
N ASP A 278 9.11 -6.92 1.46
CA ASP A 278 10.06 -5.87 1.83
C ASP A 278 10.13 -5.73 3.35
N VAL A 279 11.30 -5.36 3.86
CA VAL A 279 11.50 -5.09 5.29
C VAL A 279 10.79 -3.81 5.73
N ASN A 280 10.64 -2.84 4.81
CA ASN A 280 9.92 -1.61 5.05
C ASN A 280 8.43 -1.79 4.67
N PRO A 281 7.51 -1.81 5.66
CA PRO A 281 6.09 -2.01 5.38
C PRO A 281 5.49 -0.90 4.51
N TYR A 282 6.04 0.31 4.57
CA TYR A 282 5.57 1.43 3.74
C TYR A 282 5.98 1.26 2.28
N ALA A 283 7.19 0.76 2.01
CA ALA A 283 7.62 0.46 0.63
C ALA A 283 6.71 -0.61 0.00
N ALA A 284 6.44 -1.70 0.73
CA ALA A 284 5.51 -2.74 0.31
C ALA A 284 4.08 -2.20 0.07
N ALA A 285 3.60 -1.27 0.92
CA ALA A 285 2.32 -0.61 0.73
C ALA A 285 2.28 0.21 -0.57
N ILE A 286 3.36 0.93 -0.89
CA ILE A 286 3.48 1.66 -2.17
C ILE A 286 3.46 0.68 -3.35
N ALA A 287 4.20 -0.42 -3.28
CA ALA A 287 4.21 -1.44 -4.33
C ALA A 287 2.81 -1.99 -4.60
N ARG A 288 2.08 -2.32 -3.53
CA ARG A 288 0.70 -2.80 -3.59
C ARG A 288 -0.26 -1.77 -4.20
N PHE A 289 -0.18 -0.52 -3.75
CA PHE A 289 -0.98 0.58 -4.29
C PHE A 289 -0.73 0.77 -5.80
N ARG A 290 0.54 0.74 -6.22
CA ARG A 290 0.92 0.86 -7.63
C ARG A 290 0.42 -0.31 -8.48
N LEU A 291 0.51 -1.55 -7.97
CA LEU A 291 -0.05 -2.74 -8.63
C LEU A 291 -1.56 -2.63 -8.81
N LEU A 292 -2.28 -2.17 -7.78
CA LEU A 292 -3.73 -1.96 -7.85
C LEU A 292 -4.08 -0.98 -8.97
N LEU A 293 -3.42 0.18 -9.02
CA LEU A 293 -3.70 1.18 -10.05
C LEU A 293 -3.37 0.69 -11.46
N ALA A 294 -2.26 -0.04 -11.63
CA ALA A 294 -1.92 -0.68 -12.90
C ALA A 294 -3.02 -1.67 -13.33
N ALA A 295 -3.45 -2.54 -12.42
CA ALA A 295 -4.48 -3.53 -12.70
C ALA A 295 -5.86 -2.89 -12.98
N MET A 296 -6.21 -1.82 -12.25
CA MET A 296 -7.42 -1.02 -12.52
C MET A 296 -7.39 -0.41 -13.91
N LYS A 297 -6.26 0.18 -14.32
CA LYS A 297 -6.09 0.79 -15.65
C LYS A 297 -6.33 -0.24 -16.75
N GLU A 298 -5.64 -1.36 -16.70
CA GLU A 298 -5.78 -2.46 -17.67
C GLU A 298 -7.19 -3.06 -17.68
N SER A 299 -7.85 -3.06 -16.53
CA SER A 299 -9.22 -3.54 -16.33
C SER A 299 -10.32 -2.55 -16.73
N GLY A 300 -9.95 -1.33 -17.15
CA GLY A 300 -10.88 -0.24 -17.45
C GLY A 300 -11.68 0.24 -16.23
N ILE A 301 -11.20 -0.01 -15.01
CA ILE A 301 -11.83 0.41 -13.75
C ILE A 301 -11.36 1.83 -13.46
N LYS A 302 -12.29 2.79 -13.49
CA LYS A 302 -11.96 4.22 -13.40
C LYS A 302 -11.96 4.78 -11.97
N ARG A 303 -12.49 4.03 -10.99
CA ARG A 303 -12.70 4.50 -9.62
C ARG A 303 -12.31 3.41 -8.64
N MET A 304 -11.67 3.78 -7.54
CA MET A 304 -11.23 2.83 -6.51
C MET A 304 -12.40 2.10 -5.86
N ALA A 305 -13.55 2.76 -5.69
CA ALA A 305 -14.76 2.13 -5.17
C ALA A 305 -15.25 0.95 -6.04
N ASP A 306 -14.97 0.98 -7.35
CA ASP A 306 -15.35 -0.08 -8.29
C ASP A 306 -14.35 -1.23 -8.30
N ALA A 307 -13.17 -1.06 -7.69
CA ALA A 307 -12.17 -2.11 -7.59
C ALA A 307 -12.59 -3.23 -6.61
N GLY A 308 -13.63 -3.03 -5.79
CA GLY A 308 -14.13 -4.04 -4.84
C GLY A 308 -15.46 -4.71 -5.20
N VAL A 309 -16.13 -4.33 -6.31
CA VAL A 309 -17.52 -4.75 -6.58
C VAL A 309 -17.61 -5.65 -7.82
N SER A 310 -17.82 -6.96 -7.62
CA SER A 310 -18.79 -7.72 -8.43
C SER A 310 -19.26 -9.02 -7.76
N ASP A 311 -20.57 -9.12 -7.55
CA ASP A 311 -21.38 -10.23 -7.00
C ASP A 311 -21.38 -11.54 -7.83
N SER A 312 -20.25 -11.94 -8.42
CA SER A 312 -20.11 -13.30 -8.99
C SER A 312 -18.67 -13.74 -9.22
N CYS A 313 -17.70 -12.84 -9.08
CA CYS A 313 -16.29 -13.15 -9.15
C CYS A 313 -15.60 -12.19 -8.17
N GLY A 314 -15.16 -12.68 -7.02
CA GLY A 314 -14.47 -11.89 -6.01
C GLY A 314 -13.06 -11.55 -6.46
N VAL A 315 -12.93 -10.67 -7.47
CA VAL A 315 -11.70 -10.54 -8.25
C VAL A 315 -10.55 -9.99 -7.40
N TRP A 316 -10.72 -8.98 -6.54
CA TRP A 316 -9.57 -8.29 -5.94
C TRP A 316 -9.36 -8.54 -4.43
N GLY A 317 -9.95 -9.60 -3.87
CA GLY A 317 -9.70 -10.00 -2.47
C GLY A 317 -8.25 -10.38 -2.17
N PHE A 318 -7.43 -10.56 -3.21
CA PHE A 318 -6.04 -10.96 -3.09
C PHE A 318 -5.16 -9.84 -2.54
N VAL A 319 -5.35 -8.59 -2.99
CA VAL A 319 -4.49 -7.44 -2.64
C VAL A 319 -4.43 -7.18 -1.12
N ASP A 320 -5.53 -7.41 -0.40
CA ASP A 320 -5.60 -7.21 1.06
C ASP A 320 -5.03 -8.39 1.89
N SER A 321 -4.88 -9.60 1.32
CA SER A 321 -4.49 -10.82 2.06
C SER A 321 -2.97 -11.04 2.20
N TRP A 322 -2.14 -10.20 1.57
CA TRP A 322 -0.71 -10.49 1.35
C TRP A 322 0.20 -10.50 2.61
N CYS A 323 -0.18 -9.83 3.70
CA CYS A 323 0.74 -9.63 4.84
C CYS A 323 0.40 -10.42 6.12
N THR A 324 -0.79 -11.00 6.25
CA THR A 324 -1.21 -11.66 7.51
C THR A 324 -0.61 -13.05 7.68
N GLY A 325 -0.27 -13.74 6.59
CA GLY A 325 0.27 -15.11 6.64
C GLY A 325 1.69 -15.23 7.21
N TRP A 326 2.51 -14.18 7.09
CA TRP A 326 3.91 -14.23 7.55
C TRP A 326 4.12 -13.80 9.01
N ARG A 327 3.24 -12.96 9.58
CA ARG A 327 3.32 -12.59 11.01
C ARG A 327 3.02 -13.77 11.95
N SER A 328 2.26 -14.77 11.47
CA SER A 328 1.88 -15.93 12.28
C SER A 328 2.90 -17.08 12.23
N ALA A 329 3.94 -16.99 11.38
CA ALA A 329 4.95 -18.04 11.25
C ALA A 329 6.10 -17.94 12.27
N GLY A 330 6.10 -16.90 13.12
CA GLY A 330 7.02 -16.75 14.25
C GLY A 330 6.66 -17.63 15.46
N ASP A 331 5.42 -18.12 15.53
CA ASP A 331 4.95 -19.01 16.59
C ASP A 331 4.40 -20.31 15.99
N GLY A 332 5.23 -21.36 16.02
CA GLY A 332 4.75 -22.73 15.90
C GLY A 332 4.62 -23.28 14.48
N LEU A 333 5.46 -24.29 14.22
CA LEU A 333 5.38 -25.18 13.07
C LEU A 333 4.02 -25.93 13.04
N ALA A 334 3.00 -25.41 12.33
CA ALA A 334 1.74 -26.14 12.12
C ALA A 334 1.03 -25.82 10.79
N ARG A 335 1.30 -26.68 9.79
CA ARG A 335 0.41 -27.16 8.70
C ARG A 335 -0.55 -26.16 8.02
N THR A 336 -0.15 -25.69 6.83
CA THR A 336 -1.08 -25.40 5.72
C THR A 336 -1.11 -26.58 4.74
N ARG A 337 -2.15 -27.43 4.86
CA ARG A 337 -2.69 -28.29 3.78
C ARG A 337 -4.04 -27.64 3.42
N SER A 338 -4.56 -27.56 2.21
CA SER A 338 -4.25 -28.08 0.87
C SER A 338 -5.17 -27.27 -0.07
N CYS A 339 -4.71 -26.91 -1.26
CA CYS A 339 -5.61 -26.62 -2.39
C CYS A 339 -4.98 -27.17 -3.67
N VAL A 340 -4.74 -28.48 -3.69
CA VAL A 340 -4.39 -29.25 -4.89
C VAL A 340 -5.06 -30.63 -4.79
N SER A 341 -5.62 -31.10 -5.92
CA SER A 341 -6.32 -32.37 -6.20
C SER A 341 -7.77 -32.44 -5.68
N GLU A 342 -8.79 -32.81 -6.47
CA GLU A 342 -8.86 -33.73 -7.60
C GLU A 342 -9.92 -33.31 -8.64
N ARG A 343 -9.57 -33.27 -9.94
CA ARG A 343 -10.49 -33.61 -11.03
C ARG A 343 -9.74 -34.31 -12.16
N ARG A 344 -10.41 -35.35 -12.68
CA ARG A 344 -10.09 -36.27 -13.80
C ARG A 344 -9.28 -37.49 -13.34
N SER A 345 -9.62 -38.73 -13.71
CA SER A 345 -10.46 -39.22 -14.80
C SER A 345 -10.82 -40.68 -14.55
N GLY A 346 -12.00 -41.12 -15.02
CA GLY A 346 -12.36 -42.53 -15.05
C GLY A 346 -11.51 -43.36 -16.01
N ARG A 347 -11.22 -44.59 -15.59
CA ARG A 347 -11.16 -45.78 -16.46
C ARG A 347 -11.33 -47.02 -15.58
N ALA A 348 -12.23 -47.89 -16.03
CA ALA A 348 -12.57 -49.17 -15.42
C ALA A 348 -11.45 -50.21 -15.63
N VAL A 349 -11.18 -51.03 -14.60
CA VAL A 349 -10.71 -52.42 -14.71
C VAL A 349 -11.32 -53.23 -13.56
N SER A 350 -11.72 -54.46 -13.91
CA SER A 350 -12.52 -55.47 -13.24
C SER A 350 -11.84 -56.32 -12.15
N ASP A 351 -12.68 -56.91 -11.29
CA ASP A 351 -12.61 -58.21 -10.59
C ASP A 351 -11.30 -58.69 -9.94
N SER A 352 -11.33 -58.95 -8.61
CA SER A 352 -11.41 -60.30 -8.03
C SER A 352 -10.92 -60.38 -6.57
N GLU A 353 -11.74 -61.08 -5.76
CA GLU A 353 -11.41 -61.98 -4.64
C GLU A 353 -10.75 -61.51 -3.32
N ALA A 354 -11.55 -61.76 -2.27
CA ALA A 354 -11.25 -62.54 -1.06
C ALA A 354 -10.46 -61.91 0.11
N GLY A 355 -11.06 -62.02 1.31
CA GLY A 355 -10.33 -61.90 2.57
C GLY A 355 -11.21 -61.54 3.77
N ALA A 356 -11.93 -62.53 4.31
CA ALA A 356 -12.70 -62.43 5.54
C ALA A 356 -11.88 -61.99 6.77
N LEU A 357 -12.52 -61.35 7.75
CA LEU A 357 -12.54 -61.81 9.14
C LEU A 357 -13.50 -60.95 9.99
N SER A 358 -14.22 -61.67 10.84
CA SER A 358 -15.38 -61.26 11.63
C SER A 358 -15.04 -60.96 13.10
N CYS A 359 -16.03 -60.37 13.77
CA CYS A 359 -16.42 -60.55 15.18
C CYS A 359 -16.06 -59.48 16.23
N GLY A 360 -17.11 -59.04 16.92
CA GLY A 360 -17.15 -58.58 18.33
C GLY A 360 -16.99 -57.08 18.48
N GLY A 361 -17.97 -56.29 18.93
CA GLY A 361 -19.03 -56.54 19.90
C GLY A 361 -18.64 -55.89 21.24
N GLY A 362 -19.38 -54.86 21.68
CA GLY A 362 -19.28 -54.34 23.05
C GLY A 362 -19.35 -52.82 23.20
N GLU A 363 -20.57 -52.29 23.18
CA GLU A 363 -20.94 -51.10 23.98
C GLU A 363 -21.09 -51.52 25.46
N PRO A 364 -20.98 -50.62 26.46
CA PRO A 364 -22.12 -49.75 26.74
C PRO A 364 -21.82 -48.33 27.26
N ALA A 365 -22.83 -47.49 27.11
CA ALA A 365 -23.01 -46.17 27.69
C ALA A 365 -23.13 -46.20 29.23
N ILE A 366 -22.71 -45.11 29.88
CA ILE A 366 -23.23 -44.69 31.20
C ILE A 366 -23.52 -43.19 31.16
N TYR A 367 -24.82 -42.87 31.25
CA TYR A 367 -25.39 -41.62 31.73
C TYR A 367 -25.63 -41.79 33.24
N HIS A 368 -25.31 -40.79 34.05
CA HIS A 368 -26.01 -40.53 35.31
C HIS A 368 -26.04 -39.02 35.56
N GLY A 369 -27.24 -38.53 35.87
CA GLY A 369 -27.49 -37.18 36.34
C GLY A 369 -27.78 -37.13 37.84
N GLU A 370 -28.13 -35.90 38.23
CA GLU A 370 -28.74 -35.39 39.47
C GLU A 370 -27.82 -35.03 40.66
N GLY A 371 -28.10 -33.82 41.17
CA GLY A 371 -27.45 -33.09 42.25
C GLY A 371 -27.70 -31.60 42.11
#